data_AF-A0A1G0ECF8-F1
#
_entry.id   AF-A0A1G0ECF8-F1
#
_cell.length_a   1.000
_cell.length_b   1.000
_cell.length_c   1.000
_cell.angle_alpha   90.00
_cell.angle_beta   90.00
_cell.angle_gamma   90.00
#
_symmetry.space_group_name_H-M   'P 1'
#
loop_
_entity.id
_entity.type
_entity.pdbx_description
1 polymer ?
#
loop_
_entity_poly.entity_id
_entity_poly.type
_entity_poly.pdbx_seq_one_letter_code
_entity_poly.pdbx_strand_id
1 'polypeptide(L)'
;MHPDYFSLSPLRRLIYILAKIHCGEWQPWTISINELHQLTGGTSSFRKFKQLVQELKGNPIPEFRIEVDAQNATPTFYRLAQQTPSFVPGMTSTESTL
;
A
#
# COMPACT_ATOMS: atom_id res chain seq x y z
N MET A 1 -2.89 -9.84 -9.07
CA MET A 1 -1.49 -9.67 -8.60
C MET A 1 -0.84 -8.68 -9.55
N HIS A 2 -0.32 -7.55 -9.05
CA HIS A 2 0.21 -6.46 -9.88
C HIS A 2 1.54 -6.86 -10.56
N PRO A 3 1.80 -6.49 -11.82
CA PRO A 3 3.04 -6.83 -12.53
C PRO A 3 4.32 -6.35 -11.83
N ASP A 4 4.28 -5.18 -11.18
CA ASP A 4 5.44 -4.64 -10.44
C ASP A 4 5.82 -5.43 -9.18
N TYR A 5 4.99 -6.36 -8.73
CA TYR A 5 5.29 -7.22 -7.59
C TYR A 5 6.58 -8.05 -7.77
N PHE A 6 6.87 -8.45 -9.01
CA PHE A 6 8.07 -9.23 -9.32
C PHE A 6 9.34 -8.37 -9.29
N SER A 7 9.22 -7.09 -9.63
CA SER A 7 10.32 -6.11 -9.64
C SER A 7 10.70 -5.62 -8.24
N LEU A 8 9.86 -5.86 -7.22
CA LEU A 8 10.14 -5.47 -5.84
C LEU A 8 11.21 -6.35 -5.17
N SER A 9 12.08 -5.71 -4.39
CA SER A 9 13.02 -6.42 -3.51
C SER A 9 12.29 -7.31 -2.48
N PRO A 10 12.90 -8.40 -2.00
CA PRO A 10 12.25 -9.38 -1.11
C PRO A 10 11.59 -8.76 0.13
N LEU A 11 12.26 -7.77 0.72
CA LEU A 11 11.77 -7.07 1.91
C LEU A 11 10.56 -6.19 1.59
N ARG A 12 10.57 -5.48 0.45
CA ARG A 12 9.41 -4.70 -0.03
C ARG A 12 8.22 -5.59 -0.35
N ARG A 13 8.47 -6.80 -0.87
CA ARG A 13 7.45 -7.81 -1.13
C ARG A 13 6.75 -8.27 0.16
N LEU A 14 7.52 -8.52 1.23
CA LEU A 14 6.96 -8.84 2.54
C LEU A 14 6.10 -7.70 3.08
N ILE A 15 6.57 -6.45 2.98
CA ILE A 15 5.80 -5.27 3.40
C ILE A 15 4.49 -5.17 2.61
N TYR A 16 4.50 -5.40 1.30
CA TYR A 16 3.28 -5.43 0.49
C TYR A 16 2.30 -6.52 0.94
N ILE A 17 2.79 -7.73 1.25
CA ILE A 17 1.93 -8.83 1.73
C ILE A 17 1.31 -8.47 3.09
N LEU A 18 2.12 -7.98 4.03
CA LEU A 18 1.65 -7.54 5.35
C LEU A 18 0.62 -6.44 5.22
N ALA A 19 0.92 -5.39 4.44
CA ALA A 19 -0.01 -4.31 4.17
C ALA A 19 -1.30 -4.82 3.56
N LYS A 20 -1.27 -5.82 2.67
CA LYS A 20 -2.48 -6.40 2.07
C LYS A 20 -3.32 -7.23 3.04
N ILE A 21 -2.69 -7.91 4.00
CA ILE A 21 -3.38 -8.69 5.03
C ILE A 21 -3.98 -7.76 6.10
N HIS A 22 -3.27 -6.69 6.46
CA HIS A 22 -3.64 -5.80 7.55
C HIS A 22 -4.43 -4.56 7.12
N CYS A 23 -4.25 -4.04 5.90
CA CYS A 23 -5.10 -2.97 5.37
C CYS A 23 -6.46 -3.57 5.00
N GLY A 24 -7.48 -3.19 5.76
CA GLY A 24 -8.87 -3.39 5.36
C GLY A 24 -9.24 -2.58 4.12
N GLU A 25 -10.46 -2.75 3.60
CA GLU A 25 -10.94 -1.96 2.46
C GLU A 25 -10.99 -0.45 2.73
N TRP A 26 -11.27 -0.04 3.97
CA TRP A 26 -11.50 1.35 4.35
C TRP A 26 -10.64 1.84 5.53
N GLN A 27 -9.78 0.97 6.06
CA GLN A 27 -8.97 1.26 7.24
C GLN A 27 -7.49 1.36 6.84
N PRO A 28 -6.84 2.53 6.97
CA PRO A 28 -5.40 2.61 6.82
C PRO A 28 -4.73 1.84 7.94
N TRP A 29 -3.61 1.20 7.62
CA TRP A 29 -2.84 0.43 8.58
C TRP A 29 -1.61 1.23 9.01
N THR A 30 -1.57 1.64 10.27
CA THR A 30 -0.40 2.28 10.88
C THR A 30 0.32 1.26 11.76
N ILE A 31 1.63 1.16 11.59
CA ILE A 31 2.46 0.25 12.38
C ILE A 31 3.78 0.91 12.73
N SER A 32 4.32 0.58 13.90
CA SER A 32 5.64 1.06 14.32
C SER A 32 6.73 0.40 13.48
N ILE A 33 7.79 1.13 13.10
CA ILE A 33 8.94 0.54 12.39
C ILE A 33 9.53 -0.66 13.15
N ASN A 34 9.49 -0.65 14.49
CA ASN A 34 9.94 -1.76 15.32
C ASN A 34 9.11 -3.03 15.11
N GLU A 35 7.79 -2.91 15.12
CA GLU A 35 6.90 -4.05 14.89
C GLU A 35 7.01 -4.56 13.45
N LEU A 36 7.07 -3.65 12.47
CA LEU A 36 7.27 -4.02 11.07
C LEU A 36 8.59 -4.76 10.88
N HIS A 37 9.66 -4.34 11.57
CA HIS A 37 10.96 -5.03 11.56
C HIS A 37 10.87 -6.44 12.14
N GLN A 38 10.20 -6.60 13.30
CA GLN A 38 9.94 -7.91 13.91
C GLN A 38 9.13 -8.82 12.97
N LEU A 39 8.07 -8.30 12.34
CA LEU A 39 7.23 -9.05 11.40
C LEU A 39 8.00 -9.50 10.16
N THR A 40 8.88 -8.64 9.63
CA THR A 40 9.75 -9.05 8.51
C THR A 40 10.80 -10.09 8.93
N GLY A 41 11.02 -10.31 10.23
CA GLY A 41 11.95 -11.32 10.76
C GLY A 41 13.39 -11.15 10.23
N GLY A 42 13.72 -9.96 9.73
CA GLY A 42 14.94 -9.76 8.97
C GLY A 42 16.16 -9.76 9.86
N THR A 43 17.20 -10.48 9.48
CA THR A 43 18.57 -10.38 10.04
C THR A 43 19.23 -9.00 9.83
N SER A 44 18.52 -8.08 9.18
CA SER A 44 18.98 -6.73 8.88
C SER A 44 18.95 -5.86 10.13
N SER A 45 19.96 -5.02 10.32
CA SER A 45 19.97 -4.07 11.43
C SER A 45 18.84 -3.06 11.31
N PHE A 46 18.26 -2.69 12.46
CA PHE A 46 17.15 -1.73 12.57
C PHE A 46 17.42 -0.41 11.82
N ARG A 47 18.68 0.05 11.80
CA ARG A 47 19.09 1.26 11.07
C ARG A 47 18.92 1.15 9.55
N LYS A 48 19.33 0.00 8.97
CA LYS A 48 19.15 -0.27 7.53
C LYS A 48 17.67 -0.40 7.19
N PHE A 49 16.91 -1.05 8.07
CA PHE A 49 15.47 -1.17 7.92
C PHE A 49 14.78 0.19 7.91
N LYS A 50 15.12 1.10 8.83
CA LYS A 50 14.58 2.47 8.87
C LYS A 50 14.88 3.25 7.58
N GLN A 51 16.10 3.14 7.06
CA GLN A 51 16.45 3.76 5.77
C GLN A 51 15.61 3.20 4.61
N LEU A 52 15.45 1.88 4.54
CA LEU A 52 14.61 1.23 3.53
C LEU A 52 13.14 1.68 3.64
N VAL A 53 12.61 1.79 4.86
CA VAL A 53 11.25 2.31 5.06
C VAL A 53 11.13 3.76 4.64
N GLN A 54 12.15 4.59 4.85
CA GLN A 54 12.18 5.96 4.34
C GLN A 54 12.21 6.00 2.80
N GLU A 55 12.94 5.09 2.15
CA GLU A 55 12.97 4.98 0.68
C GLU A 55 11.60 4.61 0.08
N LEU A 56 10.75 3.87 0.82
CA LEU A 56 9.38 3.54 0.38
C LEU A 56 8.53 4.80 0.14
N LYS A 57 8.83 5.92 0.80
CA LYS A 57 8.14 7.19 0.55
C LYS A 57 8.37 7.71 -0.87
N GLY A 58 9.56 7.48 -1.43
CA GLY A 58 9.92 7.88 -2.79
C GLY A 58 9.69 6.78 -3.84
N ASN A 59 9.42 5.55 -3.40
CA ASN A 59 9.24 4.39 -4.26
C ASN A 59 7.88 3.73 -3.94
N PRO A 60 6.78 4.26 -4.51
CA PRO A 60 5.44 3.84 -4.16
C PRO A 60 5.22 2.36 -4.51
N ILE A 61 4.53 1.66 -3.62
CA ILE A 61 4.10 0.27 -3.86
C ILE A 61 2.78 0.31 -4.65
N PRO A 62 2.58 -0.56 -5.64
CA PRO A 62 1.30 -0.63 -6.35
C PRO A 62 0.14 -0.89 -5.37
N GLU A 63 -0.99 -0.22 -5.60
CA GLU A 63 -2.21 -0.29 -4.78
C GLU A 63 -2.12 0.32 -3.36
N PHE A 64 -0.93 0.70 -2.89
CA PHE A 64 -0.73 1.23 -1.54
C PHE A 64 0.14 2.48 -1.53
N ARG A 65 -0.36 3.53 -0.90
CA ARG A 65 0.42 4.73 -0.57
C ARG A 65 1.03 4.57 0.82
N ILE A 66 2.28 4.94 0.98
CA ILE A 66 3.02 4.83 2.24
C ILE A 66 3.44 6.23 2.66
N GLU A 67 3.06 6.61 3.87
CA GLU A 67 3.51 7.85 4.49
C GLU A 67 4.30 7.51 5.74
N VAL A 68 5.49 8.07 5.88
CA VAL A 68 6.34 7.85 7.05
C VAL A 68 6.43 9.16 7.81
N ASP A 69 5.97 9.15 9.06
CA ASP A 69 6.18 10.27 9.97
C ASP A 69 7.68 10.35 10.34
N ALA A 70 8.29 11.51 10.09
CA ALA A 70 9.69 11.74 10.39
C ALA A 70 9.97 11.75 11.91
N GLN A 71 9.00 12.14 12.72
CA GLN A 71 9.14 12.27 14.18
C GLN A 71 9.09 10.91 14.86
N ASN A 72 8.05 10.12 14.56
CA ASN A 72 7.80 8.85 15.22
C ASN A 72 8.33 7.64 14.43
N ALA A 73 8.80 7.86 13.20
CA ALA A 73 9.24 6.78 12.31
C ALA A 73 8.15 5.71 12.12
N THR A 74 6.89 6.13 12.08
CA THR A 74 5.71 5.29 11.94
C THR A 74 5.24 5.33 10.48
N PRO A 75 5.39 4.24 9.72
CA PRO A 75 4.78 4.10 8.41
C PRO A 75 3.28 3.84 8.54
N THR A 76 2.51 4.64 7.81
CA THR A 76 1.09 4.44 7.58
C THR A 76 0.87 4.02 6.14
N PHE A 77 0.18 2.90 5.97
CA PHE A 77 -0.20 2.32 4.70
C PHE A 77 -1.65 2.68 4.40
N TYR A 78 -1.85 3.35 3.27
CA TYR A 78 -3.16 3.72 2.75
C TYR A 78 -3.43 2.88 1.52
N ARG A 79 -4.51 2.09 1.55
CA ARG A 79 -4.98 1.43 0.34
C ARG A 79 -5.51 2.50 -0.62
N LEU A 80 -4.91 2.58 -1.79
CA LEU A 80 -5.46 3.42 -2.85
C LEU A 80 -6.72 2.69 -3.31
N ALA A 81 -7.89 3.29 -3.09
CA ALA A 81 -9.11 2.81 -3.69
C ALA A 81 -8.85 2.72 -5.19
N GLN A 82 -8.81 1.50 -5.72
CA GLN A 82 -8.83 1.30 -7.16
C GLN A 82 -10.03 2.12 -7.63
N GLN A 83 -9.79 3.13 -8.47
CA GLN A 83 -10.84 3.98 -8.98
C GLN A 83 -11.95 3.05 -9.42
N THR A 84 -13.06 3.03 -8.67
CA THR A 84 -14.25 2.33 -9.13
C THR A 84 -14.52 3.03 -10.46
N PRO A 85 -14.49 2.33 -11.60
CA PRO A 85 -14.92 2.97 -12.83
C PRO A 85 -16.33 3.44 -12.49
N SER A 86 -16.50 4.75 -12.40
CA SER A 86 -17.78 5.40 -12.24
C SER A 86 -18.55 5.07 -13.51
N PHE A 87 -19.16 3.88 -13.51
CA PHE A 87 -20.16 3.52 -14.49
C PHE A 87 -21.33 4.44 -14.19
N VAL A 88 -21.40 5.54 -14.92
CA VAL A 88 -22.50 6.49 -14.87
C VAL A 88 -23.68 5.78 -15.54
N PRO A 89 -24.73 5.34 -14.82
CA PRO A 89 -25.88 4.73 -15.44
C PRO A 89 -26.75 5.89 -15.95
N GLY A 90 -26.54 6.30 -17.20
CA GLY A 90 -27.17 7.50 -17.73
C GLY A 90 -27.12 7.57 -19.24
N MET A 91 -27.74 6.59 -19.92
CA MET A 91 -28.22 6.75 -21.31
C MET A 91 -29.27 5.67 -21.61
N THR A 92 -30.40 5.72 -20.91
CA THR A 92 -31.64 5.20 -21.49
C THR A 92 -32.18 6.29 -22.41
N SER A 93 -31.77 6.27 -23.69
CA SER A 93 -32.54 6.95 -24.72
C SER A 93 -33.85 6.19 -24.87
N THR A 94 -34.90 6.75 -24.30
CA THR A 94 -36.29 6.48 -24.67
C THR A 94 -36.47 6.93 -26.12
N GLU A 95 -36.39 6.01 -27.06
CA GLU A 95 -36.96 6.23 -28.38
C GLU A 95 -38.31 5.51 -28.43
N SER A 96 -39.35 6.25 -28.06
CA SER A 96 -40.72 5.95 -28.47
C SER A 96 -40.77 5.91 -29.99
N THR A 97 -41.25 4.82 -30.56
CA THR A 97 -41.83 4.83 -31.91
C THR A 97 -43.03 3.89 -31.90
N LEU A 98 -44.19 4.55 -31.89
CA LEU A 98 -45.43 4.28 -32.63
C LEU A 98 -45.86 2.82 -32.85
#